data_AF-A0A060XPY5-F1
#
_entry.id   AF-A0A060XPY5-F1
#
_cell.length_a   1.000
_cell.length_b   1.000
_cell.length_c   1.000
_cell.angle_alpha   90.00
_cell.angle_beta   90.00
_cell.angle_gamma   90.00
#
_symmetry.space_group_name_H-M   'P 1'
#
loop_
_entity.id
_entity.type
_entity.pdbx_description
1 polymer ?
#
loop_
_entity_poly.entity_id
_entity_poly.type
_entity_poly.pdbx_seq_one_letter_code
_entity_poly.pdbx_strand_id
1 'polypeptide(L)'
;MVHAIECRSNAIHGRGPELGSYPLGDNNIVNSSSNEVTLQQENGQPLDTESEVRDTPVPPAIPFYTECSEAAQAQLFNECEEQFAQLEMLQNEIILAEPDSDENPQEQSVNRLTAVAAELKQWQTRRPELLSTNPEVLLVVGAEELQKLNSQLELVLSCSQAKRDTLRETLKSEQKWLEEKKEVLRAGTEHVVKQRLENERLSEHSVLQDTKKKIQKMKDYQNRLMETLADVLAEHFPLPTQETNADKKKKNIPQELNENLISLNEILELLMNTTLETPHDPYISIDETFWPPYTEMLLRHGIAQRHPEDCFKIRLETFY
;
A
#
# COMPACT_ATOMS: atom_id res chain seq x y z
N MET A 1 56.17 -7.62 23.47
CA MET A 1 55.35 -6.52 24.00
C MET A 1 54.76 -5.71 22.84
N VAL A 2 54.03 -6.42 21.95
CA VAL A 2 53.30 -5.89 20.79
C VAL A 2 52.04 -6.72 20.69
N HIS A 3 51.16 -6.58 21.67
CA HIS A 3 49.85 -7.26 21.68
C HIS A 3 48.76 -6.45 22.38
N ALA A 4 48.92 -5.12 22.40
CA ALA A 4 47.90 -4.21 22.89
C ALA A 4 47.99 -2.93 22.08
N ILE A 5 47.12 -2.81 21.07
CA ILE A 5 46.46 -1.60 20.53
C ILE A 5 45.90 -2.05 19.17
N GLU A 6 44.79 -2.80 19.19
CA GLU A 6 43.81 -2.77 18.10
C GLU A 6 42.52 -3.43 18.57
N CYS A 7 41.74 -2.66 19.32
CA CYS A 7 40.34 -2.95 19.59
C CYS A 7 39.69 -1.68 20.13
N ARG A 8 39.25 -0.78 19.23
CA ARG A 8 38.12 0.16 19.46
C ARG A 8 37.86 1.02 18.21
N SER A 9 37.16 0.46 17.24
CA SER A 9 36.27 1.25 16.38
C SER A 9 35.19 0.37 15.77
N ASN A 10 34.31 -0.15 16.63
CA ASN A 10 33.06 -0.80 16.23
C ASN A 10 32.07 -0.68 17.40
N ALA A 11 31.36 0.46 17.48
CA ALA A 11 30.21 0.62 18.36
C ALA A 11 29.43 1.92 18.08
N ILE A 12 28.83 2.12 16.89
CA ILE A 12 27.58 2.89 16.77
C ILE A 12 26.76 2.30 15.62
N HIS A 13 26.02 1.22 15.87
CA HIS A 13 24.86 0.80 15.08
C HIS A 13 23.75 0.46 16.07
N GLY A 14 22.77 1.34 16.14
CA GLY A 14 21.65 1.24 17.06
C GLY A 14 20.66 2.37 16.84
N ARG A 15 19.87 2.27 15.78
CA ARG A 15 18.54 2.89 15.70
C ARG A 15 17.71 2.18 14.61
N GLY A 16 16.50 1.80 15.00
CA GLY A 16 15.58 0.93 14.25
C GLY A 16 14.88 1.61 13.07
N PRO A 17 13.89 0.93 12.46
CA PRO A 17 13.23 1.36 11.24
C PRO A 17 12.21 2.46 11.55
N GLU A 18 12.37 3.63 10.94
CA GLU A 18 11.32 4.64 10.90
C GLU A 18 10.30 4.29 9.80
N LEU A 19 9.05 4.14 10.24
CA LEU A 19 7.85 4.08 9.41
C LEU A 19 7.61 5.45 8.76
N GLY A 20 7.98 5.59 7.50
CA GLY A 20 7.66 6.74 6.67
C GLY A 20 6.16 6.81 6.40
N SER A 21 5.51 7.74 7.08
CA SER A 21 4.10 8.11 6.90
C SER A 21 3.99 9.10 5.73
N TYR A 22 3.19 8.78 4.70
CA TYR A 22 2.86 9.71 3.62
C TYR A 22 1.84 10.74 4.10
N PRO A 23 2.02 12.05 3.86
CA PRO A 23 0.92 13.01 3.99
C PRO A 23 0.09 13.03 2.70
N LEU A 24 -1.23 12.91 2.88
CA LEU A 24 -2.23 13.39 1.93
C LEU A 24 -2.06 14.90 1.76
N GLY A 25 -2.03 15.36 0.51
CA GLY A 25 -2.09 16.76 0.13
C GLY A 25 -3.04 16.92 -1.05
N ASP A 26 -4.01 17.81 -0.86
CA ASP A 26 -5.23 17.99 -1.62
C ASP A 26 -5.09 18.38 -3.10
N ASN A 27 -6.16 17.98 -3.80
CA ASN A 27 -6.70 18.51 -5.05
C ASN A 27 -6.32 19.96 -5.39
N ASN A 28 -5.81 20.17 -6.61
CA ASN A 28 -6.29 21.27 -7.43
C ASN A 28 -6.24 20.92 -8.92
N ILE A 29 -7.44 20.95 -9.49
CA ILE A 29 -7.75 20.99 -10.92
C ILE A 29 -7.25 22.33 -11.46
N VAL A 30 -6.62 22.34 -12.65
CA VAL A 30 -6.91 23.28 -13.76
C VAL A 30 -5.95 23.07 -14.95
N ASN A 31 -6.60 22.88 -16.11
CA ASN A 31 -6.23 23.16 -17.50
C ASN A 31 -5.08 22.44 -18.22
N SER A 32 -5.52 21.50 -19.06
CA SER A 32 -5.24 21.41 -20.50
C SER A 32 -4.39 22.52 -21.11
N SER A 33 -3.24 22.12 -21.64
CA SER A 33 -2.70 22.71 -22.86
C SER A 33 -2.06 21.60 -23.68
N SER A 34 -2.53 21.45 -24.91
CA SER A 34 -2.04 20.53 -25.92
C SER A 34 -0.53 20.67 -26.09
N ASN A 35 0.19 19.56 -26.02
CA ASN A 35 1.48 19.42 -26.68
C ASN A 35 1.40 18.16 -27.55
N GLU A 36 1.36 18.38 -28.86
CA GLU A 36 1.68 17.38 -29.86
C GLU A 36 3.05 16.80 -29.55
N VAL A 37 3.10 15.51 -29.24
CA VAL A 37 4.34 14.74 -29.24
C VAL A 37 4.31 13.87 -30.49
N THR A 38 5.13 14.29 -31.45
CA THR A 38 5.51 13.56 -32.66
C THR A 38 5.85 12.11 -32.31
N LEU A 39 5.06 11.17 -32.85
CA LEU A 39 5.41 9.75 -32.92
C LEU A 39 6.64 9.61 -33.81
N GLN A 40 7.83 9.57 -33.20
CA GLN A 40 8.98 8.94 -33.84
C GLN A 40 8.88 7.43 -33.57
N GLN A 41 8.48 6.73 -34.62
CA GLN A 41 8.53 5.30 -34.75
C GLN A 41 10.01 4.90 -34.85
N GLU A 42 10.67 4.67 -33.72
CA GLU A 42 12.02 4.12 -33.69
C GLU A 42 11.91 2.60 -33.86
N ASN A 43 12.08 2.15 -35.11
CA ASN A 43 12.32 0.75 -35.44
C ASN A 43 13.63 0.30 -34.79
N GLY A 44 13.55 -0.25 -33.58
CA GLY A 44 14.65 -0.99 -32.97
C GLY A 44 14.81 -2.34 -33.67
N GLN A 45 15.65 -2.37 -34.71
CA GLN A 45 16.20 -3.62 -35.25
C GLN A 45 16.91 -4.39 -34.12
N PRO A 46 16.80 -5.73 -34.05
CA PRO A 46 17.69 -6.51 -33.21
C PRO A 46 19.10 -6.37 -33.80
N LEU A 47 19.96 -5.64 -33.11
CA LEU A 47 21.41 -5.76 -33.32
C LEU A 47 21.85 -7.09 -32.71
N ASP A 48 21.58 -8.16 -33.46
CA ASP A 48 22.41 -9.36 -33.45
C ASP A 48 23.72 -9.01 -34.15
N THR A 49 24.52 -8.15 -33.52
CA THR A 49 25.95 -8.18 -33.73
C THR A 49 26.48 -9.22 -32.76
N GLU A 50 26.51 -10.47 -33.23
CA GLU A 50 27.59 -11.38 -32.85
C GLU A 50 28.88 -10.56 -32.96
N SER A 51 29.43 -10.13 -31.82
CA SER A 51 30.82 -9.73 -31.77
C SER A 51 31.59 -11.00 -32.06
N GLU A 52 31.88 -11.20 -33.33
CA GLU A 52 33.03 -11.92 -33.82
C GLU A 52 34.17 -11.59 -32.86
N VAL A 53 34.50 -12.56 -32.02
CA VAL A 53 35.67 -12.54 -31.16
C VAL A 53 36.83 -12.47 -32.14
N ARG A 54 37.23 -11.25 -32.50
CA ARG A 54 38.53 -11.04 -33.12
C ARG A 54 39.52 -11.62 -32.12
N ASP A 55 40.18 -12.68 -32.54
CA ASP A 55 41.41 -13.17 -31.95
C ASP A 55 42.39 -11.98 -31.87
N THR A 56 42.31 -11.25 -30.77
CA THR A 56 43.38 -10.35 -30.35
C THR A 56 44.62 -11.24 -30.25
N PRO A 57 45.73 -10.88 -30.91
CA PRO A 57 46.96 -11.64 -30.78
C PRO A 57 47.25 -11.81 -29.30
N VAL A 58 47.36 -13.06 -28.86
CA VAL A 58 47.81 -13.41 -27.52
C VAL A 58 49.03 -12.55 -27.25
N PRO A 59 49.01 -11.67 -26.22
CA PRO A 59 50.17 -10.88 -25.86
C PRO A 59 51.36 -11.84 -25.73
N PRO A 60 52.54 -11.52 -26.28
CA PRO A 60 53.69 -12.40 -26.20
C PRO A 60 53.85 -12.82 -24.73
N ALA A 61 53.77 -14.14 -24.50
CA ALA A 61 53.92 -14.71 -23.17
C ALA A 61 55.28 -14.26 -22.63
N ILE A 62 55.26 -13.31 -21.70
CA ILE A 62 56.44 -12.96 -20.93
C ILE A 62 56.84 -14.26 -20.21
N PRO A 63 58.09 -14.73 -20.30
CA PRO A 63 58.49 -15.98 -19.65
C PRO A 63 58.22 -15.88 -18.15
N PHE A 64 57.16 -16.55 -17.69
CA PHE A 64 56.52 -16.28 -16.40
C PHE A 64 57.22 -16.91 -15.19
N TYR A 65 58.44 -17.42 -15.35
CA TYR A 65 59.26 -17.90 -14.24
C TYR A 65 60.72 -17.59 -14.53
N THR A 66 61.07 -16.31 -14.43
CA THR A 66 62.48 -15.94 -14.26
C THR A 66 62.68 -15.81 -12.76
N GLU A 67 63.06 -16.89 -12.10
CA GLU A 67 63.50 -16.80 -10.71
C GLU A 67 64.67 -15.81 -10.65
N CYS A 68 64.57 -14.84 -9.74
CA CYS A 68 65.63 -13.88 -9.51
C CYS A 68 66.90 -14.66 -9.16
N SER A 69 68.04 -14.35 -9.79
CA SER A 69 69.28 -15.09 -9.52
C SER A 69 69.64 -15.04 -8.04
N GLU A 70 70.27 -16.10 -7.52
CA GLU A 70 70.69 -16.16 -6.10
C GLU A 70 71.58 -14.97 -5.71
N ALA A 71 72.37 -14.46 -6.66
CA ALA A 71 73.17 -13.25 -6.50
C ALA A 71 72.32 -11.98 -6.37
N ALA A 72 71.28 -11.81 -7.20
CA ALA A 72 70.38 -10.67 -7.13
C ALA A 72 69.49 -10.71 -5.88
N GLN A 73 69.09 -11.90 -5.42
CA GLN A 73 68.40 -12.09 -4.13
C GLN A 73 69.31 -11.74 -2.96
N ALA A 74 70.54 -12.24 -2.93
CA ALA A 74 71.50 -11.92 -1.89
C ALA A 74 71.82 -10.41 -1.85
N GLN A 75 71.91 -9.76 -3.01
CA GLN A 75 72.08 -8.31 -3.09
C GLN A 75 70.89 -7.57 -2.46
N LEU A 76 69.65 -7.96 -2.81
CA LEU A 76 68.46 -7.37 -2.21
C LEU A 76 68.42 -7.54 -0.69
N PHE A 77 68.77 -8.74 -0.18
CA PHE A 77 68.86 -8.97 1.25
C PHE A 77 69.88 -8.04 1.92
N ASN A 78 71.06 -7.87 1.33
CA ASN A 78 72.06 -6.94 1.86
C ASN A 78 71.57 -5.47 1.83
N GLU A 79 70.89 -5.05 0.76
CA GLU A 79 70.27 -3.71 0.66
C GLU A 79 69.21 -3.52 1.75
N CYS A 80 68.38 -4.53 2.02
CA CYS A 80 67.42 -4.52 3.13
C CYS A 80 68.12 -4.40 4.49
N GLU A 81 69.13 -5.23 4.77
CA GLU A 81 69.89 -5.20 6.03
C GLU A 81 70.57 -3.85 6.24
N GLU A 82 71.10 -3.23 5.19
CA GLU A 82 71.69 -1.89 5.27
C GLU A 82 70.63 -0.84 5.63
N GLN A 83 69.46 -0.87 5.01
CA GLN A 83 68.35 0.03 5.36
C GLN A 83 67.86 -0.19 6.78
N PHE A 84 67.76 -1.44 7.24
CA PHE A 84 67.40 -1.76 8.62
C PHE A 84 68.45 -1.29 9.62
N ALA A 85 69.74 -1.44 9.31
CA ALA A 85 70.81 -0.93 10.15
C ALA A 85 70.78 0.60 10.26
N GLN A 86 70.54 1.31 9.15
CA GLN A 86 70.35 2.77 9.16
C GLN A 86 69.14 3.17 10.01
N LEU A 87 68.03 2.45 9.88
CA LEU A 87 66.83 2.68 10.66
C LEU A 87 67.07 2.45 12.16
N GLU A 88 67.77 1.38 12.54
CA GLU A 88 68.13 1.08 13.92
C GLU A 88 69.06 2.15 14.50
N MET A 89 70.01 2.64 13.70
CA MET A 89 70.92 3.71 14.11
C MET A 89 70.17 5.02 14.38
N LEU A 90 69.28 5.43 13.46
CA LEU A 90 68.42 6.60 13.63
C LEU A 90 67.46 6.44 14.81
N GLN A 91 66.89 5.25 15.01
CA GLN A 91 66.04 4.96 16.15
C GLN A 91 66.79 5.13 17.47
N ASN A 92 68.01 4.62 17.56
CA ASN A 92 68.85 4.78 18.73
C ASN A 92 69.23 6.25 18.95
N GLU A 93 69.50 7.01 17.90
CA GLU A 93 69.74 8.45 17.97
C GLU A 93 68.52 9.22 18.49
N ILE A 94 67.31 8.89 18.01
CA ILE A 94 66.05 9.48 18.51
C ILE A 94 65.83 9.15 19.99
N ILE A 95 66.15 7.92 20.43
CA ILE A 95 66.01 7.52 21.84
C ILE A 95 67.01 8.28 22.73
N LEU A 96 68.22 8.55 22.22
CA LEU A 96 69.27 9.28 22.92
C LEU A 96 69.09 10.80 22.86
N ALA A 97 68.24 11.29 21.95
CA ALA A 97 67.89 12.71 21.88
C ALA A 97 67.11 13.10 23.15
N GLU A 98 67.77 13.87 24.04
CA GLU A 98 67.11 14.45 25.20
C GLU A 98 66.03 15.45 24.76
N PRO A 99 64.88 15.54 25.46
CA PRO A 99 63.92 16.60 25.20
C PRO A 99 64.53 17.94 25.60
N ASP A 100 64.82 18.80 24.63
CA ASP A 100 65.33 20.16 24.85
C ASP A 100 64.52 20.91 25.93
N SER A 101 65.22 21.35 26.98
CA SER A 101 64.70 22.10 28.14
C SER A 101 64.63 23.62 27.90
N ASP A 102 63.77 24.28 28.69
CA ASP A 102 63.80 25.68 29.17
C ASP A 102 63.48 26.86 28.21
N GLU A 103 62.43 26.76 27.38
CA GLU A 103 61.82 27.94 26.72
C GLU A 103 60.30 27.98 26.87
N ASN A 104 59.69 29.16 26.67
CA ASN A 104 58.25 29.43 26.82
C ASN A 104 57.38 28.38 26.10
N PRO A 105 56.49 27.64 26.80
CA PRO A 105 55.77 26.49 26.25
C PRO A 105 54.96 26.80 24.98
N GLN A 106 54.41 28.02 24.88
CA GLN A 106 53.55 28.40 23.76
C GLN A 106 54.36 28.70 22.49
N GLU A 107 55.48 29.41 22.59
CA GLU A 107 56.37 29.68 21.46
C GLU A 107 57.06 28.39 20.98
N GLN A 108 57.47 27.50 21.90
CA GLN A 108 58.01 26.18 21.55
C GLN A 108 57.00 25.35 20.76
N SER A 109 55.71 25.38 21.13
CA SER A 109 54.65 24.64 20.43
C SER A 109 54.42 25.15 19.01
N VAL A 110 54.43 26.48 18.81
CA VAL A 110 54.25 27.10 17.49
C VAL A 110 55.47 26.87 16.60
N ASN A 111 56.67 26.94 17.15
CA ASN A 111 57.90 26.67 16.41
C ASN A 111 58.00 25.20 16.01
N ARG A 112 57.66 24.25 16.90
CA ARG A 112 57.58 22.82 16.58
C ARG A 112 56.52 22.55 15.51
N LEU A 113 55.33 23.14 15.62
CA LEU A 113 54.28 23.00 14.61
C LEU A 113 54.74 23.53 13.24
N THR A 114 55.42 24.66 13.22
CA THR A 114 55.94 25.27 11.99
C THR A 114 57.06 24.43 11.38
N ALA A 115 57.96 23.88 12.20
CA ALA A 115 59.01 22.97 11.76
C ALA A 115 58.44 21.67 11.17
N VAL A 116 57.52 21.01 11.88
CA VAL A 116 56.87 19.77 11.42
C VAL A 116 56.05 20.02 10.15
N ALA A 117 55.35 21.15 10.04
CA ALA A 117 54.62 21.51 8.82
C ALA A 117 55.56 21.74 7.62
N ALA A 118 56.75 22.31 7.85
CA ALA A 118 57.78 22.46 6.83
C ALA A 118 58.36 21.11 6.40
N GLU A 119 58.67 20.22 7.36
CA GLU A 119 59.11 18.85 7.09
C GLU A 119 58.07 18.05 6.30
N LEU A 120 56.79 18.11 6.68
CA LEU A 120 55.71 17.42 5.98
C LEU A 120 55.60 17.86 4.53
N LYS A 121 55.70 19.17 4.27
CA LYS A 121 55.71 19.71 2.91
C LYS A 121 56.93 19.25 2.11
N GLN A 122 58.09 19.14 2.76
CA GLN A 122 59.30 18.59 2.17
C GLN A 122 59.11 17.11 1.79
N TRP A 123 58.56 16.29 2.69
CA TRP A 123 58.30 14.87 2.45
C TRP A 123 57.27 14.63 1.35
N GLN A 124 56.24 15.48 1.22
CA GLN A 124 55.28 15.41 0.12
C GLN A 124 55.89 15.69 -1.26
N THR A 125 56.97 16.48 -1.30
CA THR A 125 57.64 16.85 -2.56
C THR A 125 58.77 15.87 -2.90
N ARG A 126 59.32 15.18 -1.90
CA ARG A 126 60.37 14.18 -2.08
C ARG A 126 59.79 12.92 -2.73
N ARG A 127 60.44 12.44 -3.80
CA ARG A 127 60.10 11.14 -4.37
C ARG A 127 60.67 10.02 -3.48
N PRO A 128 59.91 8.94 -3.23
CA PRO A 128 60.45 7.75 -2.58
C PRO A 128 61.59 7.20 -3.42
N GLU A 129 62.68 6.84 -2.75
CA GLU A 129 63.78 6.13 -3.38
C GLU A 129 63.42 4.65 -3.49
N LEU A 130 63.84 4.02 -4.58
CA LEU A 130 63.63 2.58 -4.75
C LEU A 130 64.59 1.85 -3.82
N LEU A 131 64.09 0.82 -3.13
CA LEU A 131 64.89 -0.01 -2.24
C LEU A 131 66.02 -0.71 -3.00
N SER A 132 65.71 -1.22 -4.20
CA SER A 132 66.68 -1.86 -5.08
C SER A 132 66.66 -1.24 -6.48
N THR A 133 67.85 -1.08 -7.04
CA THR A 133 68.04 -0.69 -8.46
C THR A 133 68.46 -1.89 -9.32
N ASN A 134 68.50 -3.09 -8.74
CA ASN A 134 68.86 -4.30 -9.45
C ASN A 134 67.78 -4.61 -10.52
N PRO A 135 68.16 -4.70 -11.82
CA PRO A 135 67.19 -4.86 -12.90
C PRO A 135 66.46 -6.20 -12.86
N GLU A 136 67.09 -7.28 -12.37
CA GLU A 136 66.44 -8.59 -12.24
C GLU A 136 65.34 -8.56 -11.18
N VAL A 137 65.63 -7.98 -10.01
CA VAL A 137 64.64 -7.82 -8.93
C VAL A 137 63.45 -6.98 -9.41
N LEU A 138 63.71 -5.84 -10.06
CA LEU A 138 62.67 -4.96 -10.57
C LEU A 138 61.80 -5.64 -11.64
N LEU A 139 62.40 -6.45 -12.52
CA LEU A 139 61.67 -7.20 -13.54
C LEU A 139 60.75 -8.26 -12.91
N VAL A 140 61.24 -9.02 -11.93
CA VAL A 140 60.47 -10.07 -11.26
C VAL A 140 59.29 -9.48 -10.49
N VAL A 141 59.53 -8.46 -9.66
CA VAL A 141 58.46 -7.80 -8.89
C VAL A 141 57.46 -7.11 -9.82
N GLY A 142 57.93 -6.46 -10.89
CA GLY A 142 57.07 -5.84 -11.89
C GLY A 142 56.19 -6.86 -12.61
N ALA A 143 56.73 -8.03 -12.96
CA ALA A 143 55.98 -9.12 -13.58
C ALA A 143 54.93 -9.70 -12.61
N GLU A 144 55.28 -9.89 -11.34
CA GLU A 144 54.37 -10.38 -10.30
C GLU A 144 53.20 -9.41 -10.07
N GLU A 145 53.47 -8.11 -9.93
CA GLU A 145 52.42 -7.09 -9.73
C GLU A 145 51.51 -6.97 -10.96
N LEU A 146 52.06 -7.06 -12.18
CA LEU A 146 51.26 -7.10 -13.40
C LEU A 146 50.38 -8.34 -13.48
N GLN A 147 50.89 -9.51 -13.07
CA GLN A 147 50.13 -10.75 -13.04
C GLN A 147 48.99 -10.70 -12.02
N LYS A 148 49.26 -10.14 -10.84
CA LYS A 148 48.26 -9.92 -9.79
C LYS A 148 47.18 -8.97 -10.28
N LEU A 149 47.55 -7.86 -10.92
CA LEU A 149 46.61 -6.92 -11.52
C LEU A 149 45.77 -7.61 -12.61
N ASN A 150 46.38 -8.40 -13.49
CA ASN A 150 45.66 -9.14 -14.52
C ASN A 150 44.62 -10.10 -13.91
N SER A 151 45.02 -10.85 -12.88
CA SER A 151 44.13 -11.77 -12.16
C SER A 151 42.95 -11.04 -11.51
N GLN A 152 43.19 -9.86 -10.92
CA GLN A 152 42.13 -9.02 -10.35
C GLN A 152 41.19 -8.46 -11.43
N LEU A 153 41.72 -8.03 -12.57
CA LEU A 153 40.93 -7.54 -13.70
C LEU A 153 40.07 -8.64 -14.31
N GLU A 154 40.58 -9.85 -14.46
CA GLU A 154 39.82 -11.03 -14.92
C GLU A 154 38.65 -11.33 -13.98
N LEU A 155 38.88 -11.29 -12.66
CA LEU A 155 37.81 -11.48 -11.67
C LEU A 155 36.73 -10.40 -11.78
N VAL A 156 37.12 -9.13 -11.89
CA VAL A 156 36.18 -8.01 -12.04
C VAL A 156 35.40 -8.12 -13.35
N LEU A 157 36.06 -8.52 -14.43
CA LEU A 157 35.44 -8.75 -15.72
C LEU A 157 34.43 -9.89 -15.65
N SER A 158 34.77 -11.03 -15.04
CA SER A 158 33.85 -12.15 -14.84
C SER A 158 32.65 -11.75 -13.99
N CYS A 159 32.85 -11.00 -12.91
CA CYS A 159 31.76 -10.51 -12.06
C CYS A 159 30.83 -9.57 -12.84
N SER A 160 31.41 -8.66 -13.61
CA SER A 160 30.66 -7.71 -14.45
C SER A 160 29.86 -8.43 -15.54
N GLN A 161 30.44 -9.45 -16.17
CA GLN A 161 29.76 -10.27 -17.16
C GLN A 161 28.60 -11.05 -16.55
N ALA A 162 28.82 -11.74 -15.43
CA ALA A 162 27.77 -12.46 -14.72
C ALA A 162 26.60 -11.55 -14.33
N LYS A 163 26.90 -10.35 -13.80
CA LYS A 163 25.87 -9.35 -13.47
C LYS A 163 25.11 -8.86 -14.70
N ARG A 164 25.79 -8.66 -15.82
CA ARG A 164 25.14 -8.25 -17.08
C ARG A 164 24.21 -9.35 -17.61
N ASP A 165 24.63 -10.62 -17.54
CA ASP A 165 23.85 -11.74 -18.05
C ASP A 165 22.60 -11.99 -17.19
N THR A 166 22.73 -11.89 -15.86
CA THR A 166 21.55 -11.96 -14.96
C THR A 166 20.57 -10.83 -15.23
N LEU A 167 21.04 -9.59 -15.39
CA LEU A 167 20.18 -8.45 -15.75
C LEU A 167 19.50 -8.65 -17.11
N ARG A 168 20.21 -9.21 -18.10
CA ARG A 168 19.64 -9.49 -19.42
C ARG A 168 18.51 -10.52 -19.32
N GLU A 169 18.67 -11.56 -18.49
CA GLU A 169 17.61 -12.56 -18.30
C GLU A 169 16.42 -11.98 -17.53
N THR A 170 16.66 -11.21 -16.47
CA THR A 170 15.60 -10.49 -15.76
C THR A 170 14.81 -9.61 -16.70
N LEU A 171 15.48 -8.79 -17.52
CA LEU A 171 14.85 -7.91 -18.51
C LEU A 171 13.95 -8.69 -19.48
N LYS A 172 14.43 -9.83 -20.01
CA LYS A 172 13.62 -10.69 -20.89
C LYS A 172 12.37 -11.22 -20.18
N SER A 173 12.51 -11.67 -18.94
CA SER A 173 11.38 -12.17 -18.16
C SER A 173 10.35 -11.07 -17.84
N GLU A 174 10.83 -9.86 -17.51
CA GLU A 174 9.97 -8.69 -17.24
C GLU A 174 9.23 -8.24 -18.49
N GLN A 175 9.89 -8.25 -19.64
CA GLN A 175 9.25 -7.92 -20.91
C GLN A 175 8.13 -8.91 -21.26
N LYS A 176 8.36 -10.21 -21.02
CA LYS A 176 7.33 -11.24 -21.21
C LYS A 176 6.16 -11.02 -20.25
N TRP A 177 6.44 -10.77 -18.98
CA TRP A 177 5.43 -10.48 -17.96
C TRP A 177 4.59 -9.25 -18.31
N LEU A 178 5.21 -8.19 -18.84
CA LEU A 178 4.50 -7.00 -19.28
C LEU A 178 3.50 -7.32 -20.41
N GLU A 179 3.89 -8.15 -21.37
CA GLU A 179 2.99 -8.55 -22.46
C GLU A 179 1.82 -9.39 -21.95
N GLU A 180 2.08 -10.34 -21.05
CA GLU A 180 1.02 -11.11 -20.39
C GLU A 180 0.07 -10.21 -19.60
N LYS A 181 0.59 -9.20 -18.89
CA LYS A 181 -0.22 -8.21 -18.16
C LYS A 181 -1.08 -7.37 -19.07
N LYS A 182 -0.57 -6.95 -20.23
CA LYS A 182 -1.36 -6.23 -21.25
C LYS A 182 -2.49 -7.10 -21.79
N GLU A 183 -2.23 -8.37 -22.05
CA GLU A 183 -3.26 -9.30 -22.53
C GLU A 183 -4.37 -9.51 -21.50
N VAL A 184 -4.01 -9.73 -20.23
CA VAL A 184 -5.01 -9.83 -19.14
C VAL A 184 -5.82 -8.54 -19.02
N LEU A 185 -5.19 -7.38 -19.15
CA LEU A 185 -5.88 -6.09 -19.11
C LEU A 185 -6.84 -5.93 -20.30
N ARG A 186 -6.43 -6.31 -21.51
CA ARG A 186 -7.32 -6.32 -22.68
C ARG A 186 -8.52 -7.21 -22.44
N ALA A 187 -8.30 -8.48 -22.09
CA ALA A 187 -9.36 -9.44 -21.84
C ALA A 187 -10.33 -8.98 -20.73
N GLY A 188 -9.79 -8.42 -19.64
CA GLY A 188 -10.59 -7.85 -18.55
C GLY A 188 -11.42 -6.64 -18.99
N THR A 189 -10.84 -5.76 -19.80
CA THR A 189 -11.54 -4.58 -20.33
C THR A 189 -12.66 -5.00 -21.28
N GLU A 190 -12.40 -5.95 -22.18
CA GLU A 190 -13.40 -6.53 -23.07
C GLU A 190 -14.55 -7.18 -22.29
N HIS A 191 -14.23 -7.92 -21.23
CA HIS A 191 -15.23 -8.52 -20.36
C HIS A 191 -16.11 -7.46 -19.68
N VAL A 192 -15.52 -6.38 -19.17
CA VAL A 192 -16.26 -5.26 -18.55
C VAL A 192 -17.18 -4.60 -19.57
N VAL A 193 -16.71 -4.33 -20.78
CA VAL A 193 -17.53 -3.73 -21.86
C VAL A 193 -18.70 -4.66 -22.21
N LYS A 194 -18.43 -5.95 -22.39
CA LYS A 194 -19.48 -6.94 -22.70
C LYS A 194 -20.53 -7.02 -21.59
N GLN A 195 -20.10 -7.03 -20.33
CA GLN A 195 -21.00 -7.07 -19.19
C GLN A 195 -21.85 -5.81 -19.07
N ARG A 196 -21.29 -4.63 -19.35
CA ARG A 196 -22.05 -3.37 -19.39
C ARG A 196 -23.14 -3.42 -20.47
N LEU A 197 -22.79 -3.84 -21.68
CA LEU A 197 -23.75 -3.97 -22.78
C LEU A 197 -24.86 -4.97 -22.43
N GLU A 198 -24.53 -6.09 -21.81
CA GLU A 198 -25.52 -7.08 -21.38
C GLU A 198 -26.45 -6.52 -20.28
N ASN A 199 -25.90 -5.78 -19.31
CA ASN A 199 -26.69 -5.11 -18.29
C ASN A 199 -27.62 -4.03 -18.87
N GLU A 200 -27.15 -3.23 -19.84
CA GLU A 200 -27.96 -2.26 -20.56
C GLU A 200 -29.10 -2.95 -21.31
N ARG A 201 -28.79 -4.03 -22.05
CA ARG A 201 -29.81 -4.84 -22.74
C ARG A 201 -30.85 -5.43 -21.79
N LEU A 202 -30.41 -5.94 -20.63
CA LEU A 202 -31.32 -6.46 -19.60
C LEU A 202 -32.14 -5.36 -18.93
N SER A 203 -31.61 -4.14 -18.81
CA SER A 203 -32.32 -2.97 -18.33
C SER A 203 -33.39 -2.49 -19.32
N GLU A 204 -33.07 -2.50 -20.62
CA GLU A 204 -34.00 -2.15 -21.70
C GLU A 204 -35.11 -3.19 -21.87
N HIS A 205 -34.80 -4.48 -21.71
CA HIS A 205 -35.76 -5.58 -21.83
C HIS A 205 -36.32 -6.04 -20.47
N SER A 206 -36.22 -5.20 -19.44
CA SER A 206 -36.29 -5.64 -18.05
C SER A 206 -37.70 -6.03 -17.60
N VAL A 207 -37.95 -7.33 -17.52
CA VAL A 207 -39.06 -7.92 -16.74
C VAL A 207 -39.12 -7.34 -15.32
N LEU A 208 -37.99 -6.93 -14.74
CA LEU A 208 -37.94 -6.28 -13.43
C LEU A 208 -38.53 -4.87 -13.45
N GLN A 209 -38.28 -4.07 -14.50
CA GLN A 209 -38.93 -2.76 -14.63
C GLN A 209 -40.44 -2.90 -14.80
N ASP A 210 -40.90 -3.86 -15.60
CA ASP A 210 -42.33 -4.09 -15.79
C ASP A 210 -43.00 -4.62 -14.52
N THR A 211 -42.32 -5.50 -13.78
CA THR A 211 -42.78 -5.95 -12.46
C THR A 211 -42.85 -4.80 -11.47
N LYS A 212 -41.83 -3.92 -11.44
CA LYS A 212 -41.82 -2.70 -10.61
C LYS A 212 -43.00 -1.79 -10.93
N LYS A 213 -43.28 -1.55 -12.22
CA LYS A 213 -44.45 -0.77 -12.67
C LYS A 213 -45.76 -1.42 -12.23
N LYS A 214 -45.88 -2.74 -12.33
CA LYS A 214 -47.08 -3.48 -11.93
C LYS A 214 -47.32 -3.40 -10.42
N ILE A 215 -46.27 -3.55 -9.61
CA ILE A 215 -46.34 -3.38 -8.14
C ILE A 215 -46.79 -1.95 -7.81
N GLN A 216 -46.23 -0.93 -8.46
CA GLN A 216 -46.62 0.45 -8.20
C GLN A 216 -48.10 0.70 -8.52
N LYS A 217 -48.58 0.24 -9.68
CA LYS A 217 -50.01 0.35 -10.04
C LYS A 217 -50.93 -0.32 -9.02
N MET A 218 -50.54 -1.48 -8.50
CA MET A 218 -51.30 -2.18 -7.47
C MET A 218 -51.35 -1.40 -6.16
N LYS A 219 -50.21 -0.83 -5.73
CA LYS A 219 -50.15 0.04 -4.54
C LYS A 219 -51.03 1.29 -4.71
N ASP A 220 -50.95 1.95 -5.86
CA ASP A 220 -51.76 3.14 -6.13
C ASP A 220 -53.26 2.83 -6.10
N TYR A 221 -53.65 1.66 -6.62
CA TYR A 221 -55.04 1.20 -6.56
C TYR A 221 -55.50 0.91 -5.12
N GLN A 222 -54.67 0.22 -4.33
CA GLN A 222 -54.96 -0.07 -2.92
C GLN A 222 -55.12 1.23 -2.12
N ASN A 223 -54.23 2.21 -2.31
CA ASN A 223 -54.31 3.49 -1.59
C ASN A 223 -55.60 4.24 -1.93
N ARG A 224 -55.97 4.33 -3.22
CA ARG A 224 -57.23 4.97 -3.63
C ARG A 224 -58.46 4.28 -3.06
N LEU A 225 -58.44 2.94 -3.01
CA LEU A 225 -59.52 2.16 -2.42
C LEU A 225 -59.65 2.44 -0.92
N MET A 226 -58.53 2.49 -0.21
CA MET A 226 -58.47 2.83 1.21
C MET A 226 -58.96 4.26 1.48
N GLU A 227 -58.53 5.24 0.68
CA GLU A 227 -59.00 6.62 0.75
C GLU A 227 -60.53 6.70 0.56
N THR A 228 -61.05 6.04 -0.48
CA THR A 228 -62.50 6.02 -0.74
C THR A 228 -63.28 5.36 0.40
N LEU A 229 -62.75 4.27 0.97
CA LEU A 229 -63.36 3.62 2.12
C LEU A 229 -63.37 4.53 3.34
N ALA A 230 -62.25 5.22 3.62
CA ALA A 230 -62.15 6.18 4.71
C ALA A 230 -63.18 7.30 4.58
N ASP A 231 -63.34 7.88 3.39
CA ASP A 231 -64.34 8.92 3.11
C ASP A 231 -65.78 8.44 3.38
N VAL A 232 -66.14 7.25 2.87
CA VAL A 232 -67.47 6.64 3.09
C VAL A 232 -67.73 6.37 4.57
N LEU A 233 -66.72 5.87 5.29
CA LEU A 233 -66.85 5.57 6.72
C LEU A 233 -66.96 6.84 7.56
N ALA A 234 -66.22 7.90 7.21
CA ALA A 234 -66.31 9.19 7.89
C ALA A 234 -67.70 9.84 7.71
N GLU A 235 -68.30 9.73 6.53
CA GLU A 235 -69.63 10.29 6.24
C GLU A 235 -70.78 9.54 6.93
N HIS A 236 -70.71 8.20 6.97
CA HIS A 236 -71.83 7.37 7.45
C HIS A 236 -71.67 6.81 8.87
N PHE A 237 -70.44 6.78 9.41
CA PHE A 237 -70.13 6.28 10.75
C PHE A 237 -69.28 7.30 11.54
N PRO A 238 -69.82 8.50 11.81
CA PRO A 238 -69.13 9.49 12.62
C PRO A 238 -69.08 9.03 14.09
N LEU A 239 -67.97 9.33 14.76
CA LEU A 239 -67.86 9.12 16.21
C LEU A 239 -68.92 9.95 16.97
N PRO A 240 -69.41 9.48 18.13
CA PRO A 240 -70.31 10.26 18.96
C PRO A 240 -69.63 11.56 19.40
N THR A 241 -70.00 12.67 18.76
CA THR A 241 -69.70 14.00 19.27
C THR A 241 -70.73 14.32 20.37
N GLN A 242 -70.27 14.85 21.49
CA GLN A 242 -71.07 15.11 22.69
C GLN A 242 -72.26 16.09 22.47
N GLU A 243 -72.47 16.61 21.25
CA GLU A 243 -73.37 17.73 20.98
C GLU A 243 -74.58 17.47 20.06
N THR A 244 -74.93 16.22 19.75
CA THR A 244 -76.13 15.98 18.89
C THR A 244 -77.13 14.98 19.46
N ASN A 245 -77.48 15.05 20.75
CA ASN A 245 -78.72 14.45 21.27
C ASN A 245 -79.15 15.08 22.61
N ALA A 246 -79.33 16.41 22.64
CA ALA A 246 -80.00 17.08 23.74
C ALA A 246 -81.52 17.14 23.48
N ASP A 247 -82.19 16.01 23.32
CA ASP A 247 -83.64 15.94 23.53
C ASP A 247 -84.13 14.53 23.88
N LYS A 248 -84.82 14.45 25.02
CA LYS A 248 -85.63 13.33 25.58
C LYS A 248 -84.95 12.38 26.59
N LYS A 249 -84.96 12.86 27.85
CA LYS A 249 -85.21 12.14 29.14
C LYS A 249 -85.28 10.59 29.10
N LYS A 250 -84.30 9.91 29.75
CA LYS A 250 -84.50 8.96 30.89
C LYS A 250 -83.19 8.31 31.37
N LYS A 251 -82.91 8.53 32.68
CA LYS A 251 -82.23 7.69 33.70
C LYS A 251 -80.96 6.87 33.33
N ASN A 252 -79.89 7.20 34.08
CA ASN A 252 -78.75 6.39 34.55
C ASN A 252 -77.80 5.76 33.52
N ILE A 253 -76.66 6.43 33.28
CA ILE A 253 -75.26 6.07 33.60
C ILE A 253 -74.39 7.21 33.02
N PRO A 254 -73.40 7.78 33.73
CA PRO A 254 -72.43 8.67 33.10
C PRO A 254 -71.53 7.80 32.22
N GLN A 255 -71.77 7.81 30.91
CA GLN A 255 -70.80 7.26 29.97
C GLN A 255 -69.80 8.38 29.71
N GLU A 256 -68.68 8.34 30.45
CA GLU A 256 -67.48 9.10 30.09
C GLU A 256 -67.15 8.71 28.66
N LEU A 257 -67.44 9.60 27.70
CA LEU A 257 -66.92 9.44 26.35
C LEU A 257 -65.42 9.63 26.49
N ASN A 258 -64.68 8.54 26.31
CA ASN A 258 -63.23 8.57 26.34
C ASN A 258 -62.79 9.52 25.20
N GLU A 259 -62.01 10.56 25.52
CA GLU A 259 -61.61 11.59 24.53
C GLU A 259 -60.69 11.02 23.43
N ASN A 260 -60.25 9.75 23.57
CA ASN A 260 -59.30 9.07 22.68
C ASN A 260 -59.93 7.94 21.84
N LEU A 261 -61.24 8.00 21.54
CA LEU A 261 -61.88 6.97 20.71
C LEU A 261 -61.36 7.02 19.26
N ILE A 262 -60.96 5.87 18.74
CA ILE A 262 -60.54 5.72 17.34
C ILE A 262 -61.75 5.49 16.43
N SER A 263 -61.66 6.04 15.22
CA SER A 263 -62.67 5.89 14.18
C SER A 263 -62.76 4.45 13.66
N LEU A 264 -63.88 4.12 13.04
CA LEU A 264 -64.07 2.81 12.41
C LEU A 264 -63.02 2.53 11.32
N ASN A 265 -62.60 3.57 10.60
CA ASN A 265 -61.56 3.47 9.59
C ASN A 265 -60.22 3.06 10.19
N GLU A 266 -59.81 3.69 11.30
CA GLU A 266 -58.57 3.36 12.01
C GLU A 266 -58.59 1.94 12.59
N ILE A 267 -59.74 1.48 13.10
CA ILE A 267 -59.93 0.10 13.54
C ILE A 267 -59.70 -0.89 12.39
N LEU A 268 -60.30 -0.62 11.22
CA LEU A 268 -60.16 -1.47 10.03
C LEU A 268 -58.74 -1.45 9.47
N GLU A 269 -58.11 -0.27 9.42
CA GLU A 269 -56.71 -0.12 9.00
C GLU A 269 -55.77 -0.93 9.91
N LEU A 270 -55.95 -0.85 11.22
CA LEU A 270 -55.16 -1.63 12.18
C LEU A 270 -55.36 -3.13 11.98
N LEU A 271 -56.60 -3.59 11.77
CA LEU A 271 -56.91 -5.00 11.49
C LEU A 271 -56.27 -5.48 10.17
N MET A 272 -56.33 -4.68 9.10
CA MET A 272 -55.74 -5.02 7.80
C MET A 272 -54.21 -5.03 7.84
N ASN A 273 -53.60 -3.99 8.43
CA ASN A 273 -52.15 -3.90 8.56
C ASN A 273 -51.59 -5.04 9.41
N THR A 274 -52.22 -5.35 10.55
CA THR A 274 -51.81 -6.49 11.41
C THR A 274 -51.91 -7.81 10.67
N THR A 275 -52.94 -8.00 9.84
CA THR A 275 -53.10 -9.23 9.03
C THR A 275 -51.99 -9.38 7.98
N LEU A 276 -51.51 -8.26 7.41
CA LEU A 276 -50.47 -8.26 6.37
C LEU A 276 -49.04 -8.29 6.95
N GLU A 277 -48.79 -7.56 8.03
CA GLU A 277 -47.47 -7.43 8.65
C GLU A 277 -47.11 -8.62 9.54
N THR A 278 -48.10 -9.15 10.28
CA THR A 278 -47.92 -10.28 11.20
C THR A 278 -48.91 -11.42 10.90
N PRO A 279 -48.80 -12.10 9.75
CA PRO A 279 -49.75 -13.15 9.35
C PRO A 279 -49.76 -14.36 10.29
N HIS A 280 -48.70 -14.55 11.08
CA HIS A 280 -48.59 -15.61 12.08
C HIS A 280 -49.35 -15.31 13.39
N ASP A 281 -49.65 -14.04 13.66
CA ASP A 281 -50.42 -13.59 14.83
C ASP A 281 -51.25 -12.34 14.44
N PRO A 282 -52.40 -12.54 13.75
CA PRO A 282 -53.18 -11.43 13.18
C PRO A 282 -54.17 -10.81 14.18
N TYR A 283 -53.96 -10.98 15.49
CA TYR A 283 -54.89 -10.54 16.52
C TYR A 283 -54.50 -9.19 17.10
N ILE A 284 -55.46 -8.29 17.20
CA ILE A 284 -55.33 -7.01 17.89
C ILE A 284 -56.10 -7.05 19.21
N SER A 285 -55.59 -6.38 20.24
CA SER A 285 -56.24 -6.25 21.54
C SER A 285 -57.21 -5.06 21.54
N ILE A 286 -58.45 -5.30 21.96
CA ILE A 286 -59.47 -4.28 22.19
C ILE A 286 -59.15 -3.59 23.53
N ASP A 287 -58.73 -2.33 23.47
CA ASP A 287 -58.52 -1.48 24.63
C ASP A 287 -59.62 -0.42 24.77
N GLU A 288 -59.42 0.55 25.67
CA GLU A 288 -60.38 1.62 25.97
C GLU A 288 -60.58 2.63 24.82
N THR A 289 -59.77 2.56 23.76
CA THR A 289 -59.89 3.43 22.57
C THR A 289 -60.90 2.90 21.56
N PHE A 290 -61.23 1.61 21.61
CA PHE A 290 -62.19 0.99 20.68
C PHE A 290 -63.61 1.31 21.10
N TRP A 291 -64.38 1.92 20.19
CA TRP A 291 -65.79 2.17 20.46
C TRP A 291 -66.60 0.87 20.42
N PRO A 292 -67.25 0.44 21.53
CA PRO A 292 -67.90 -0.87 21.59
C PRO A 292 -68.94 -1.14 20.48
N PRO A 293 -69.75 -0.16 20.03
CA PRO A 293 -70.66 -0.35 18.90
C PRO A 293 -69.97 -0.68 17.57
N TYR A 294 -68.80 -0.11 17.29
CA TYR A 294 -68.03 -0.42 16.08
C TYR A 294 -67.43 -1.81 16.15
N THR A 295 -66.83 -2.16 17.28
CA THR A 295 -66.32 -3.51 17.53
C THR A 295 -67.42 -4.55 17.38
N GLU A 296 -68.58 -4.33 17.98
CA GLU A 296 -69.71 -5.26 17.92
C GLU A 296 -70.32 -5.33 16.52
N MET A 297 -70.38 -4.22 15.79
CA MET A 297 -70.82 -4.19 14.41
C MET A 297 -69.92 -5.06 13.53
N LEU A 298 -68.59 -4.90 13.63
CA LEU A 298 -67.63 -5.70 12.87
C LEU A 298 -67.79 -7.20 13.16
N LEU A 299 -68.00 -7.57 14.42
CA LEU A 299 -68.22 -8.96 14.83
C LEU A 299 -69.55 -9.54 14.34
N ARG A 300 -70.64 -8.76 14.46
CA ARG A 300 -71.98 -9.21 14.07
C ARG A 300 -72.13 -9.38 12.56
N HIS A 301 -71.45 -8.55 11.78
CA HIS A 301 -71.44 -8.64 10.32
C HIS A 301 -70.38 -9.61 9.79
N GLY A 302 -69.65 -10.31 10.67
CA GLY A 302 -68.63 -11.30 10.28
C GLY A 302 -67.42 -10.68 9.58
N ILE A 303 -67.15 -9.40 9.82
CA ILE A 303 -65.99 -8.70 9.27
C ILE A 303 -64.75 -8.98 10.15
N ALA A 304 -64.96 -9.17 11.45
CA ALA A 304 -63.95 -9.56 12.42
C ALA A 304 -64.36 -10.82 13.18
N GLN A 305 -63.37 -11.58 13.67
CA GLN A 305 -63.55 -12.75 14.54
C GLN A 305 -62.86 -12.53 15.89
N ARG A 306 -63.47 -12.99 16.99
CA ARG A 306 -62.81 -13.01 18.31
C ARG A 306 -61.81 -14.17 18.42
N HIS A 307 -60.79 -14.00 19.25
CA HIS A 307 -59.86 -15.09 19.58
C HIS A 307 -60.61 -16.19 20.37
N PRO A 308 -60.37 -17.49 20.10
CA PRO A 308 -61.09 -18.58 20.77
C PRO A 308 -60.92 -18.61 22.30
N GLU A 309 -59.77 -18.16 22.78
CA GLU A 309 -59.40 -18.20 24.21
C GLU A 309 -59.40 -16.83 24.89
N ASP A 310 -59.43 -15.73 24.11
CA ASP A 310 -59.30 -14.37 24.63
C ASP A 310 -60.38 -13.47 24.02
N CYS A 311 -61.38 -13.11 24.83
CA CYS A 311 -62.49 -12.30 24.34
C CYS A 311 -62.10 -10.85 24.05
N PHE A 312 -60.94 -10.37 24.50
CA PHE A 312 -60.44 -9.03 24.22
C PHE A 312 -59.59 -8.96 22.96
N LYS A 313 -59.40 -10.06 22.23
CA LYS A 313 -58.67 -10.07 20.97
C LYS A 313 -59.58 -10.30 19.79
N ILE A 314 -59.40 -9.50 18.74
CA ILE A 314 -60.09 -9.65 17.46
C ILE A 314 -59.09 -9.70 16.30
N ARG A 315 -59.46 -10.39 15.23
CA ARG A 315 -58.73 -10.37 13.96
C ARG A 315 -59.69 -10.15 12.81
N LEU A 316 -59.17 -9.74 11.66
CA LEU A 316 -59.96 -9.64 10.44
C LEU A 316 -60.36 -11.05 9.97
N GLU A 317 -61.58 -11.18 9.44
CA GLU A 317 -62.02 -12.39 8.74
C GLU A 317 -61.17 -12.63 7.50
N THR A 318 -60.96 -13.89 7.13
CA THR A 318 -60.24 -14.22 5.89
C THR A 318 -61.14 -14.04 4.68
N PHE A 319 -60.95 -12.96 3.93
CA PHE A 319 -61.60 -12.73 2.63
C PHE A 319 -60.71 -13.31 1.51
N TYR A 320 -61.19 -14.35 0.81
CA TYR A 320 -60.48 -15.03 -0.27
C TYR A 320 -60.82 -14.49 -1.67
#